data_AF-A0A0C4DH04-F1
#
_entry.id   AF-A0A0C4DH04-F1
#
_cell.length_a   1.000
_cell.length_b   1.000
_cell.length_c   1.000
_cell.angle_alpha   90.00
_cell.angle_beta   90.00
_cell.angle_gamma   90.00
#
_symmetry.space_group_name_H-M   'P 1'
#
loop_
_entity.id
_entity.type
_entity.pdbx_description
1 polymer ?
#
loop_
_entity_poly.entity_id
_entity_poly.type
_entity_poly.pdbx_seq_one_letter_code
_entity_poly.pdbx_strand_id
1 'polypeptide(L)'
;MVLPEDPKYALKKVDEIREMVDNDLGFQQAPLMCYSRTKTLLFISNDKKVVGCLIAEHIQWGYRVIEEKLPVIRSEEEKVRFERQKAWCCSTLPEPAICGISRIWVFSMMRRKKIASRMIECLRSNFIYGSYLSKEEIAFSDPTPDGKLFATQYCGTGQFLVYNFINGQNST
;
A
#
# COMPACT_ATOMS: atom_id res chain seq x y z
N MET A 1 15.88 -6.04 -1.56
CA MET A 1 15.15 -4.96 -2.26
C MET A 1 15.60 -4.99 -3.69
N VAL A 2 14.69 -4.90 -4.65
CA VAL A 2 15.02 -4.79 -6.07
C VAL A 2 14.84 -3.33 -6.50
N LEU A 3 15.85 -2.78 -7.16
CA LEU A 3 15.91 -1.42 -7.67
C LEU A 3 15.82 -1.40 -9.20
N PRO A 4 15.42 -0.28 -9.84
CA PRO A 4 15.30 -0.19 -11.30
C PRO A 4 16.61 -0.47 -12.05
N GLU A 5 17.76 -0.23 -11.41
CA GLU A 5 19.10 -0.44 -11.97
C GLU A 5 19.65 -1.86 -11.75
N ASP A 6 18.89 -2.74 -11.09
CA ASP A 6 19.32 -4.11 -10.82
C ASP A 6 19.40 -4.97 -12.11
N PRO A 7 20.10 -6.11 -12.06
CA PRO A 7 20.22 -7.00 -13.21
C PRO A 7 18.89 -7.44 -13.81
N LYS A 8 18.86 -7.61 -15.14
CA LYS A 8 17.63 -7.94 -15.90
C LYS A 8 16.86 -9.16 -15.39
N TYR A 9 17.55 -10.16 -14.82
CA TYR A 9 16.88 -11.33 -14.26
C TYR A 9 16.02 -10.98 -13.03
N ALA A 10 16.45 -10.01 -12.22
CA ALA A 10 15.73 -9.55 -11.04
C ALA A 10 14.52 -8.71 -11.46
N LEU A 11 14.70 -7.81 -12.43
CA LEU A 11 13.63 -7.00 -12.99
C LEU A 11 12.54 -7.86 -13.63
N LYS A 12 12.92 -8.83 -14.46
CA LYS A 12 11.98 -9.80 -15.05
C LYS A 12 11.19 -10.53 -13.96
N LYS A 13 11.84 -10.92 -12.86
CA LYS A 13 11.15 -11.60 -11.77
C LYS A 13 10.16 -10.69 -11.04
N VAL A 14 10.53 -9.42 -10.84
CA VAL A 14 9.62 -8.42 -10.26
C VAL A 14 8.41 -8.20 -11.15
N ASP A 15 8.60 -8.13 -12.47
CA ASP A 15 7.49 -7.97 -13.42
C ASP A 15 6.51 -9.16 -13.36
N GLU A 16 7.01 -10.40 -13.37
CA GLU A 16 6.18 -11.61 -13.19
C GLU A 16 5.38 -11.56 -11.88
N ILE A 17 6.02 -11.14 -10.78
CA ILE A 17 5.37 -11.05 -9.47
C ILE A 17 4.32 -9.93 -9.47
N ARG A 18 4.62 -8.79 -10.10
CA ARG A 18 3.70 -7.66 -10.21
C ARG A 18 2.45 -8.06 -10.97
N GLU A 19 2.59 -8.74 -12.11
CA GLU A 19 1.44 -9.24 -12.87
C GLU A 19 0.58 -10.21 -12.03
N MET A 20 1.21 -11.11 -11.27
CA MET A 20 0.49 -12.00 -10.37
C MET A 20 -0.24 -11.23 -9.26
N VAL A 21 0.40 -10.22 -8.67
CA VAL A 21 -0.21 -9.37 -7.63
C VAL A 21 -1.36 -8.54 -8.18
N ASP A 22 -1.20 -7.91 -9.34
CA ASP A 22 -2.26 -7.12 -9.98
C ASP A 22 -3.48 -8.01 -10.30
N ASN A 23 -3.25 -9.24 -10.80
CA ASN A 23 -4.33 -10.21 -11.02
C ASN A 23 -5.03 -10.63 -9.71
N ASP A 24 -4.30 -10.92 -8.64
CA ASP A 24 -4.89 -11.34 -7.35
C ASP A 24 -5.66 -10.21 -6.66
N LEU A 25 -5.27 -8.95 -6.89
CA LEU A 25 -5.96 -7.77 -6.40
C LEU A 25 -7.12 -7.31 -7.32
N GLY A 26 -7.27 -7.94 -8.49
CA GLY A 26 -8.32 -7.59 -9.46
C GLY A 26 -8.05 -6.31 -10.25
N PHE A 27 -6.81 -5.83 -10.30
CA PHE A 27 -6.43 -4.68 -11.12
C PHE A 27 -6.30 -5.11 -12.59
N GLN A 28 -7.08 -4.51 -13.49
CA GLN A 28 -6.84 -4.64 -14.93
C GLN A 28 -5.64 -3.76 -15.32
N GLN A 29 -4.44 -4.34 -15.32
CA GLN A 29 -3.18 -3.76 -15.82
C GLN A 29 -3.07 -2.24 -15.57
N ALA A 30 -3.29 -1.78 -14.34
CA ALA A 30 -3.08 -0.36 -14.02
C ALA A 30 -1.58 -0.06 -14.20
N PRO A 31 -1.19 0.78 -15.17
CA PRO A 31 0.23 1.07 -15.39
C PRO A 31 0.81 1.69 -14.13
N LEU A 32 2.01 1.29 -13.72
CA LEU A 32 2.77 2.10 -12.78
C LEU A 32 3.08 3.41 -13.49
N MET A 33 2.73 4.54 -12.88
CA MET A 33 2.95 5.86 -13.49
C MET A 33 4.43 6.15 -13.74
N CYS A 34 5.34 5.48 -13.02
CA CYS A 34 6.78 5.58 -13.27
C CYS A 34 7.54 4.33 -12.77
N TYR A 35 7.77 3.35 -13.67
CA TYR A 35 8.56 2.14 -13.35
C TYR A 35 9.98 2.45 -12.87
N SER A 36 10.60 3.51 -13.41
CA SER A 36 12.01 3.84 -13.19
C SER A 36 12.36 4.41 -11.81
N ARG A 37 11.37 4.58 -10.92
CA ARG A 37 11.57 5.10 -9.56
C ARG A 37 10.97 4.22 -8.48
N THR A 38 10.55 3.01 -8.85
CA THR A 38 9.94 2.10 -7.88
C THR A 38 10.99 1.26 -7.17
N LYS A 39 10.74 0.96 -5.90
CA LYS A 39 11.53 0.05 -5.08
C LYS A 39 10.65 -1.14 -4.70
N THR A 40 11.07 -2.34 -5.08
CA THR A 40 10.30 -3.56 -4.81
C THR A 40 10.90 -4.36 -3.67
N LEU A 41 10.10 -4.60 -2.64
CA LEU A 41 10.42 -5.48 -1.53
C LEU A 41 9.66 -6.79 -1.67
N LEU A 42 10.42 -7.89 -1.66
CA LEU A 42 9.87 -9.24 -1.72
C LEU A 42 10.08 -9.91 -0.35
N PHE A 43 9.03 -10.53 0.17
CA PHE A 43 9.13 -11.38 1.34
C PHE A 43 9.27 -12.83 0.90
N ILE A 44 10.46 -13.39 1.12
CA ILE A 44 10.80 -14.76 0.71
C ILE A 44 10.69 -15.68 1.92
N SER A 45 9.91 -16.75 1.79
CA SER A 45 9.77 -17.79 2.81
C SER A 45 10.95 -18.76 2.80
N ASN A 46 11.02 -19.62 3.83
CA ASN A 46 12.11 -20.59 3.98
C ASN A 46 12.15 -21.60 2.82
N ASP A 47 11.01 -21.90 2.19
CA ASP A 47 10.89 -22.75 0.99
C ASP A 47 11.17 -21.99 -0.32
N LYS A 48 11.82 -20.82 -0.24
CA LYS A 48 12.26 -19.99 -1.39
C LYS A 48 11.11 -19.48 -2.26
N LYS A 49 9.90 -19.40 -1.72
CA LYS A 49 8.74 -18.80 -2.40
C LYS A 49 8.58 -17.34 -2.03
N VAL A 50 8.09 -16.55 -2.98
CA VAL A 50 7.68 -15.17 -2.71
C VAL A 50 6.27 -15.22 -2.12
N VAL A 51 6.14 -14.89 -0.84
CA VAL A 51 4.85 -14.90 -0.10
C VAL A 51 4.36 -13.51 0.27
N GLY A 52 5.13 -12.47 -0.07
CA GLY A 52 4.74 -11.08 0.06
C GLY A 52 5.46 -10.20 -0.96
N CYS A 53 4.78 -9.17 -1.40
CA CYS A 53 5.29 -8.17 -2.34
C CYS A 53 4.85 -6.79 -1.87
N LEU A 54 5.78 -5.85 -1.85
CA LEU A 54 5.52 -4.44 -1.62
C LEU A 54 6.24 -3.64 -2.70
N ILE A 55 5.49 -2.81 -3.43
CA ILE A 55 6.03 -1.88 -4.42
C ILE A 55 5.85 -0.48 -3.85
N ALA A 56 6.97 0.22 -3.69
CA ALA A 56 7.00 1.59 -3.21
C ALA A 56 7.52 2.55 -4.28
N GLU A 57 7.06 3.79 -4.26
CA GLU A 57 7.51 4.85 -5.15
C GLU A 57 7.68 6.16 -4.38
N HIS A 58 8.50 7.06 -4.92
CA HIS A 58 8.69 8.37 -4.31
C HIS A 58 7.52 9.28 -4.65
N ILE A 59 6.91 9.88 -3.63
CA ILE A 59 5.83 10.86 -3.77
C ILE A 59 6.23 12.17 -3.11
N GLN A 60 5.43 13.21 -3.32
CA GLN A 60 5.61 14.51 -2.65
C GLN A 60 4.46 14.82 -1.69
N TRP A 61 3.28 14.30 -1.99
CA TRP A 61 2.04 14.65 -1.32
C TRP A 61 1.17 13.41 -1.12
N GLY A 62 0.47 13.39 0.01
CA GLY A 62 -0.65 12.49 0.30
C GLY A 62 -1.84 13.29 0.82
N TYR A 63 -2.99 12.64 0.92
CA TYR A 63 -4.23 13.23 1.41
C TYR A 63 -4.73 12.41 2.58
N ARG A 64 -5.13 13.07 3.67
CA ARG A 64 -5.57 12.36 4.86
C ARG A 64 -6.93 11.73 4.66
N VAL A 65 -7.08 10.44 4.99
CA VAL A 65 -8.39 9.79 5.01
C VAL A 65 -9.26 10.45 6.08
N ILE A 66 -10.49 10.77 5.70
CA ILE A 66 -11.48 11.33 6.62
C ILE A 66 -12.17 10.17 7.31
N GLU A 67 -12.02 10.12 8.63
CA GLU A 67 -12.77 9.19 9.47
C GLU A 67 -14.20 9.72 9.64
N GLU A 68 -15.13 9.15 8.87
CA GLU A 68 -16.54 9.42 9.08
C GLU A 68 -17.02 8.69 10.34
N LYS A 69 -17.65 9.44 11.26
CA LYS A 69 -18.26 8.90 12.47
C LYS A 69 -19.22 7.77 12.09
N LEU A 70 -18.95 6.57 12.60
CA LEU A 70 -19.84 5.43 12.43
C LEU A 70 -21.24 5.82 12.93
N PRO A 71 -22.32 5.47 12.21
CA PRO A 71 -23.63 5.45 12.84
C PRO A 71 -23.56 4.50 14.04
N VAL A 72 -24.37 4.74 15.08
CA VAL A 72 -24.38 3.95 16.31
C VAL A 72 -24.83 2.51 16.00
N ILE A 73 -23.90 1.67 15.57
CA ILE A 73 -24.12 0.26 15.23
C ILE A 73 -23.86 -0.59 16.47
N ARG A 74 -24.74 -1.57 16.69
CA ARG A 74 -24.93 -2.30 17.95
C ARG A 74 -23.94 -3.47 18.18
N SER A 75 -23.17 -3.90 17.18
CA SER A 75 -22.24 -5.02 17.30
C SER A 75 -20.87 -4.79 16.62
N GLU A 76 -19.81 -5.37 17.16
CA GLU A 76 -18.42 -5.30 16.63
C GLU A 76 -18.31 -5.90 15.21
N GLU A 77 -19.10 -6.93 14.93
CA GLU A 77 -19.07 -7.69 13.67
C GLU A 77 -19.71 -6.90 12.52
N GLU A 78 -20.80 -6.18 12.79
CA GLU A 78 -21.44 -5.29 11.82
C GLU A 78 -20.57 -4.07 11.51
N LYS A 79 -19.82 -3.54 12.49
CA LYS A 79 -18.84 -2.47 12.26
C LYS A 79 -17.77 -2.90 11.26
N VAL A 80 -17.18 -4.09 11.44
CA VAL A 80 -16.15 -4.61 10.55
C VAL A 80 -16.69 -4.89 9.14
N ARG A 81 -17.92 -5.42 9.02
CA ARG A 81 -18.56 -5.59 7.70
C ARG A 81 -18.81 -4.26 7.00
N PHE A 82 -19.30 -3.26 7.74
CA PHE A 82 -19.57 -1.93 7.22
C PHE A 82 -18.29 -1.22 6.76
N GLU A 83 -17.22 -1.29 7.55
CA GLU A 83 -15.91 -0.71 7.18
C GLU A 83 -15.30 -1.33 5.91
N ARG A 84 -15.54 -2.62 5.68
CA ARG A 84 -15.06 -3.32 4.48
C ARG A 84 -15.81 -2.94 3.20
N GLN A 85 -17.08 -2.56 3.30
CA GLN A 85 -17.92 -2.24 2.14
C GLN A 85 -17.96 -0.75 1.81
N LYS A 86 -17.47 0.11 2.71
CA LYS A 86 -17.54 1.56 2.57
C LYS A 86 -16.35 2.12 1.81
N ALA A 87 -16.62 2.89 0.76
CA ALA A 87 -15.64 3.75 0.11
C ALA A 87 -14.98 4.69 1.13
N TRP A 88 -13.73 5.06 0.89
CA TRP A 88 -13.03 6.03 1.72
C TRP A 88 -13.12 7.42 1.07
N CYS A 89 -13.19 8.46 1.90
CA CYS A 89 -13.08 9.86 1.49
C CYS A 89 -11.77 10.41 2.05
N CYS A 90 -11.18 11.42 1.41
CA CYS A 90 -9.98 12.09 1.90
C CYS A 90 -10.14 13.60 1.90
N SER A 91 -9.28 14.26 2.68
CA SER A 91 -9.13 15.71 2.65
C SER A 91 -8.76 16.19 1.24
N THR A 92 -9.16 17.41 0.90
CA THR A 92 -8.69 18.11 -0.30
C THR A 92 -7.35 18.79 -0.08
N LEU A 93 -6.91 18.94 1.17
CA LEU A 93 -5.63 19.55 1.52
C LEU A 93 -4.51 18.51 1.41
N PRO A 94 -3.48 18.77 0.58
CA PRO A 94 -2.32 17.89 0.49
C PRO A 94 -1.44 18.05 1.74
N GLU A 95 -0.90 16.94 2.21
CA GLU A 95 0.10 16.86 3.27
C GLU A 95 1.40 16.28 2.71
N PRO A 96 2.58 16.75 3.18
CA PRO A 96 3.86 16.25 2.70
C PRO A 96 4.00 14.75 3.00
N ALA A 97 4.36 13.99 1.98
CA ALA A 97 4.64 12.56 2.08
C ALA A 97 5.82 12.20 1.20
N ILE A 98 6.59 11.20 1.61
CA ILE A 98 7.85 10.83 0.96
C ILE A 98 7.70 9.52 0.19
N CYS A 99 7.03 8.55 0.81
CA CYS A 99 6.94 7.19 0.31
C CYS A 99 5.50 6.81 0.01
N GLY A 100 5.20 6.52 -1.25
CA GLY A 100 3.94 5.93 -1.68
C GLY A 100 4.04 4.41 -1.72
N ILE A 101 3.17 3.72 -1.01
CA ILE A 101 2.96 2.27 -1.16
C ILE A 101 1.98 2.08 -2.30
N SER A 102 2.52 1.75 -3.47
CA SER A 102 1.77 1.54 -4.71
C SER A 102 1.05 0.19 -4.70
N ARG A 103 1.71 -0.86 -4.22
CA ARG A 103 1.11 -2.17 -4.05
C ARG A 103 1.61 -2.79 -2.76
N ILE A 104 0.71 -3.41 -2.02
CA ILE A 104 1.07 -4.28 -0.90
C ILE A 104 0.23 -5.55 -0.98
N TRP A 105 0.91 -6.69 -0.99
CA TRP A 105 0.30 -7.98 -1.16
C TRP A 105 0.97 -9.02 -0.28
N VAL A 106 0.17 -9.91 0.28
CA VAL A 106 0.62 -11.07 1.04
C VAL A 106 -0.22 -12.26 0.60
N PHE A 107 0.45 -13.36 0.31
CA PHE A 107 -0.19 -14.62 -0.07
C PHE A 107 -1.27 -14.99 0.94
N SER A 108 -2.47 -15.33 0.46
CA SER A 108 -3.68 -15.46 1.26
C SER A 108 -3.50 -16.34 2.51
N MET A 109 -2.88 -17.51 2.35
CA MET A 109 -2.61 -18.47 3.45
C MET A 109 -1.54 -18.00 4.45
N MET A 110 -0.81 -16.94 4.11
CA MET A 110 0.26 -16.35 4.92
C MET A 110 -0.11 -14.97 5.48
N ARG A 111 -1.34 -14.49 5.21
CA ARG A 111 -1.87 -13.26 5.82
C ARG A 111 -1.95 -13.39 7.34
N ARG A 112 -2.04 -12.24 8.02
CA ARG A 112 -2.12 -12.11 9.48
C ARG A 112 -0.91 -12.62 10.28
N LYS A 113 0.19 -13.02 9.61
CA LYS A 113 1.48 -13.40 10.22
C LYS A 113 2.50 -12.24 10.27
N LYS A 114 2.01 -11.00 10.36
CA LYS A 114 2.82 -9.75 10.39
C LYS A 114 3.75 -9.52 9.18
N ILE A 115 3.59 -10.25 8.08
CA ILE A 115 4.40 -10.11 6.86
C ILE A 115 4.32 -8.68 6.30
N ALA A 116 3.12 -8.16 6.08
CA ALA A 116 2.90 -6.79 5.58
C ALA A 116 3.55 -5.73 6.49
N SER A 117 3.37 -5.83 7.81
CA SER A 117 4.00 -4.92 8.77
C SER A 117 5.53 -4.97 8.70
N ARG A 118 6.11 -6.17 8.58
CA ARG A 118 7.57 -6.34 8.44
C ARG A 118 8.09 -5.77 7.12
N MET A 119 7.34 -5.90 6.03
CA MET A 119 7.71 -5.29 4.74
C MET A 119 7.73 -3.76 4.84
N ILE A 120 6.73 -3.14 5.47
CA ILE A 120 6.75 -1.68 5.67
C ILE A 120 7.88 -1.27 6.62
N GLU A 121 8.17 -2.05 7.65
CA GLU A 121 9.28 -1.74 8.57
C GLU A 121 10.65 -1.78 7.86
N CYS A 122 10.83 -2.76 6.98
CA CYS A 122 11.99 -2.83 6.09
C CYS A 122 12.00 -1.65 5.11
N LEU A 123 10.85 -1.25 4.57
CA LEU A 123 10.73 -0.10 3.69
C LEU A 123 11.16 1.19 4.40
N ARG A 124 10.60 1.47 5.57
CA ARG A 124 10.87 2.68 6.36
C ARG A 124 12.34 2.89 6.66
N SER A 125 13.08 1.81 6.90
CA SER A 125 14.52 1.83 7.20
C SER A 125 15.42 1.88 5.95
N ASN A 126 14.92 1.56 4.76
CA ASN A 126 15.73 1.43 3.55
C ASN A 126 15.29 2.32 2.37
N PHE A 127 14.17 3.05 2.50
CA PHE A 127 13.62 3.85 1.42
C PHE A 127 14.48 5.10 1.13
N ILE A 128 14.85 5.85 2.17
CA ILE A 128 15.81 6.95 2.09
C ILE A 128 17.09 6.54 2.80
N TYR A 129 18.23 6.71 2.12
CA TYR A 129 19.53 6.41 2.70
C TYR A 129 19.78 7.27 3.94
N GLY A 130 20.12 6.63 5.06
CA GLY A 130 20.44 7.32 6.31
C GLY A 130 19.24 7.93 7.04
N SER A 131 18.01 7.63 6.63
CA SER A 131 16.80 8.11 7.30
C SER A 131 15.82 6.96 7.56
N TYR A 132 15.06 7.09 8.64
CA TYR A 132 13.99 6.16 8.98
C TYR A 132 12.66 6.89 8.88
N LEU A 133 11.81 6.47 7.94
CA LEU A 133 10.56 7.15 7.68
C LEU A 133 9.57 7.00 8.83
N SER A 134 8.91 8.09 9.21
CA SER A 134 7.75 8.07 10.10
C SER A 134 6.54 7.45 9.39
N LYS A 135 5.49 7.11 10.14
CA LYS A 135 4.28 6.54 9.53
C LYS A 135 3.46 7.61 8.80
N GLU A 136 3.65 8.86 9.18
CA GLU A 136 3.02 10.05 8.62
C GLU A 136 3.63 10.43 7.28
N GLU A 137 4.87 9.99 6.99
CA GLU A 137 5.56 10.20 5.72
C GLU A 137 5.22 9.14 4.65
N ILE A 138 4.36 8.17 4.99
CA ILE A 138 3.95 7.07 4.11
C ILE A 138 2.49 7.24 3.71
N ALA A 139 2.21 7.12 2.42
CA ALA A 139 0.86 7.09 1.88
C ALA A 139 0.57 5.77 1.15
N PHE A 140 -0.70 5.38 1.09
CA PHE A 140 -1.17 4.16 0.41
C PHE A 140 -1.93 4.53 -0.87
N SER A 141 -1.63 3.90 -2.00
CA SER A 141 -2.41 4.15 -3.23
C SER A 141 -3.70 3.35 -3.21
N ASP A 142 -4.83 4.01 -3.44
CA ASP A 142 -6.16 3.43 -3.58
C ASP A 142 -6.39 2.15 -2.72
N PRO A 143 -6.43 2.28 -1.38
CA PRO A 143 -6.41 1.12 -0.50
C PRO A 143 -7.67 0.25 -0.68
N THR A 144 -7.46 -1.04 -0.93
CA THR A 144 -8.52 -2.05 -0.88
C THR A 144 -9.13 -2.15 0.52
N PRO A 145 -10.31 -2.78 0.71
CA PRO A 145 -10.89 -2.98 2.04
C PRO A 145 -9.93 -3.63 3.04
N ASP A 146 -9.20 -4.67 2.62
CA ASP A 146 -8.15 -5.31 3.43
C ASP A 146 -6.98 -4.35 3.67
N GLY A 147 -6.60 -3.56 2.66
CA GLY A 147 -5.56 -2.54 2.75
C GLY A 147 -5.89 -1.44 3.75
N LYS A 148 -7.12 -0.95 3.78
CA LYS A 148 -7.62 0.06 4.73
C LYS A 148 -7.55 -0.46 6.16
N LEU A 149 -8.07 -1.67 6.43
CA LEU A 149 -7.98 -2.29 7.76
C LEU A 149 -6.53 -2.44 8.22
N PHE A 150 -5.67 -2.88 7.30
CA PHE A 150 -4.25 -3.01 7.58
C PHE A 150 -3.58 -1.66 7.86
N ALA A 151 -3.82 -0.64 7.03
CA ALA A 151 -3.25 0.70 7.17
C ALA A 151 -3.69 1.36 8.48
N THR A 152 -4.98 1.29 8.82
CA THR A 152 -5.50 1.78 10.11
C THR A 152 -4.77 1.13 11.29
N GLN A 153 -4.64 -0.20 11.28
CA GLN A 153 -3.96 -0.94 12.34
C GLN A 153 -2.46 -0.62 12.40
N TYR A 154 -1.81 -0.43 11.24
CA TYR A 154 -0.37 -0.18 11.17
C TYR A 154 -0.02 1.25 11.61
N CYS A 155 -0.77 2.24 11.11
CA CYS A 155 -0.61 3.65 11.46
C CYS A 155 -1.09 3.95 12.89
N GLY A 156 -2.01 3.15 13.42
CA GLY A 156 -2.64 3.40 14.73
C GLY A 156 -3.72 4.48 14.69
N THR A 157 -4.16 4.85 13.49
CA THR A 157 -5.20 5.86 13.25
C THR A 157 -5.94 5.53 11.95
N GLY A 158 -7.26 5.78 11.92
CA GLY A 158 -8.05 5.69 10.69
C GLY A 158 -7.75 6.80 9.68
N GLN A 159 -7.04 7.84 10.12
CA GLN A 159 -6.67 9.02 9.33
C GLN A 159 -5.26 8.88 8.74
N PHE A 160 -4.97 7.76 8.06
CA PHE A 160 -3.69 7.58 7.36
C PHE A 160 -3.69 8.33 6.01
N LEU A 161 -2.52 8.44 5.36
CA LEU A 161 -2.41 9.10 4.05
C LEU A 161 -2.73 8.17 2.89
N VAL A 162 -3.42 8.72 1.90
CA VAL A 162 -3.67 8.09 0.61
C VAL A 162 -3.19 8.96 -0.55
N TYR A 163 -2.89 8.36 -1.68
CA TYR A 163 -2.48 9.07 -2.90
C TYR A 163 -2.93 8.31 -4.16
N ASN A 164 -2.73 8.91 -5.34
CA ASN A 164 -2.97 8.29 -6.65
C ASN A 164 -4.34 7.59 -6.78
N PHE A 165 -5.39 8.34 -6.44
CA PHE A 165 -6.78 7.93 -6.60
C PHE A 165 -7.45 8.76 -7.69
N ILE A 166 -8.41 8.15 -8.38
CA ILE A 166 -9.17 8.84 -9.42
C ILE A 166 -10.14 9.79 -8.71
N ASN A 167 -9.79 11.08 -8.65
CA ASN A 167 -10.77 12.11 -8.38
C ASN A 167 -11.71 12.18 -9.58
N GLY A 168 -13.02 12.08 -9.35
CA GLY A 168 -14.06 12.29 -10.36
C GLY A 168 -14.13 13.72 -10.90
N GLN A 169 -13.01 14.45 -10.93
CA GLN A 169 -12.88 15.79 -11.49
C GLN A 169 -11.99 15.76 -12.73
N ASN A 170 -12.48 15.07 -13.76
CA ASN A 170 -12.23 15.43 -15.15
C ASN A 170 -13.58 15.77 -15.79
N SER A 171 -14.13 16.91 -15.38
CA SER A 171 -15.24 17.56 -16.08
C SER A 171 -14.98 19.07 -16.04
N THR A 172 -14.20 19.53 -17.02
CA THR A 172 -14.32 20.91 -17.56
C THR A 172 -15.74 21.16 -18.03
#